data_AF-A0A0A5GDS8-F1
#
_entry.id   AF-A0A0A5GDS8-F1
#
_cell.length_a   1.000
_cell.length_b   1.000
_cell.length_c   1.000
_cell.angle_alpha   90.00
_cell.angle_beta   90.00
_cell.angle_gamma   90.00
#
_symmetry.space_group_name_H-M   'P 1'
#
loop_
_entity.id
_entity.type
_entity.pdbx_description
1 polymer ?
#
loop_
_entity_poly.entity_id
_entity_poly.type
_entity_poly.pdbx_seq_one_letter_code
_entity_poly.pdbx_strand_id
1 'polypeptide(L)'
;MHNLPREEWERLKKFGHIEKGDEKNLAVEGLYYGGDKLVENKLKKYHYLPYNIEEIISAGMEKLKDKKINLKNAEEIANEIRDALEKKRGYSLVRLGDGELVFLSHDLLYSSEEIEKEPRLKFLKYAGVTLPDYEARDALASRLLQGDAIGIPVARFPTFQTLFTKLVKYHNWDLNKMNLASSTVHFEICHYTTLLHEILSKYKVLLIGNKMEKGKAYFENLGYNNIVGNIPVNGMKAVPDVVEKTKEYDYDVAFVSSGIPANLICGMLAEDHKVAIDFGHAIDWLLMGHAQVRSLDNGTINSEYCCEMAYYYFIRDDFKTAAYWYKQAVKVGEATGNSSHMSTTTPHLQLSVCYWQLGDVKRAYDHNELARGFEPNNPSILQNKSFFEGIMKND
;
A
#
# COMPACT_ATOMS: atom_id res chain seq x y z
N MET A 1 0.30 -25.12 4.96
CA MET A 1 -1.13 -25.01 4.61
C MET A 1 -1.43 -26.17 3.70
N HIS A 2 -2.45 -26.96 4.01
CA HIS A 2 -2.94 -28.00 3.09
C HIS A 2 -3.52 -27.27 1.88
N ASN A 3 -2.83 -27.32 0.75
CA ASN A 3 -3.30 -26.69 -0.49
C ASN A 3 -4.33 -27.62 -1.14
N LEU A 4 -5.57 -27.58 -0.65
CA LEU A 4 -6.67 -28.15 -1.42
C LEU A 4 -6.75 -27.41 -2.76
N PRO A 5 -6.85 -28.13 -3.90
CA PRO A 5 -7.06 -27.50 -5.20
C PRO A 5 -8.31 -26.62 -5.20
N ARG A 6 -8.33 -25.59 -6.05
CA ARG A 6 -9.48 -24.67 -6.16
C ARG A 6 -10.79 -25.41 -6.41
N GLU A 7 -10.78 -26.42 -7.28
CA GLU A 7 -11.97 -27.24 -7.58
C GLU A 7 -12.51 -27.97 -6.34
N GLU A 8 -11.61 -28.43 -5.46
CA GLU A 8 -12.00 -29.09 -4.22
C GLU A 8 -12.62 -28.10 -3.23
N TRP A 9 -12.07 -26.88 -3.12
CA TRP A 9 -12.71 -25.81 -2.35
C TRP A 9 -14.12 -25.49 -2.84
N GLU A 10 -14.32 -25.40 -4.16
CA GLU A 10 -15.64 -25.16 -4.75
C GLU A 10 -16.61 -26.32 -4.50
N ARG A 11 -16.12 -27.56 -4.50
CA ARG A 11 -16.92 -28.74 -4.12
C ARG A 11 -17.33 -28.69 -2.65
N LEU A 12 -16.41 -28.38 -1.75
CA LEU A 12 -16.68 -28.30 -0.31
C LEU A 12 -17.65 -27.15 0.05
N LYS A 13 -17.58 -26.00 -0.64
CA LYS A 13 -18.58 -24.92 -0.45
C LYS A 13 -20.00 -25.35 -0.83
N LYS A 14 -20.14 -26.20 -1.85
CA LYS A 14 -21.45 -26.64 -2.36
C LYS A 14 -22.05 -27.81 -1.59
N PHE A 15 -21.21 -28.78 -1.22
CA PHE A 15 -21.64 -30.09 -0.71
C PHE A 15 -20.91 -30.52 0.57
N GLY A 16 -20.17 -29.62 1.22
CA GLY A 16 -19.48 -29.92 2.46
C GLY A 16 -20.45 -30.23 3.59
N HIS A 17 -20.13 -31.26 4.37
CA HIS A 17 -20.86 -31.64 5.57
C HIS A 17 -19.96 -31.55 6.80
N ILE A 18 -20.53 -31.14 7.93
CA ILE A 18 -19.83 -31.10 9.21
C ILE A 18 -19.90 -32.50 9.81
N GLU A 19 -18.89 -33.32 9.53
CA GLU A 19 -18.74 -34.66 10.11
C GLU A 19 -17.43 -34.76 10.90
N LYS A 20 -17.39 -35.62 11.91
CA LYS A 20 -16.14 -35.88 12.64
C LYS A 20 -15.23 -36.77 11.79
N GLY A 21 -14.06 -36.25 11.44
CA GLY A 21 -12.91 -37.06 11.02
C GLY A 21 -12.42 -36.75 9.60
N ASP A 22 -11.14 -36.40 9.50
CA ASP A 22 -10.37 -35.95 8.33
C ASP A 22 -10.23 -34.41 8.12
N GLU A 23 -9.19 -34.03 7.37
CA GLU A 23 -8.81 -32.64 7.11
C GLU A 23 -9.83 -31.86 6.26
N LYS A 24 -10.64 -32.54 5.44
CA LYS A 24 -11.68 -31.90 4.62
C LYS A 24 -12.84 -31.46 5.48
N ASN A 25 -13.17 -32.27 6.49
CA ASN A 25 -14.15 -31.91 7.50
C ASN A 25 -13.70 -30.69 8.33
N LEU A 26 -12.41 -30.55 8.64
CA LEU A 26 -11.87 -29.33 9.27
C LEU A 26 -12.02 -28.08 8.37
N ALA A 27 -11.87 -28.22 7.05
CA ALA A 27 -12.08 -27.11 6.12
C ALA A 27 -13.56 -26.69 6.04
N VAL A 28 -14.49 -27.64 6.01
CA VAL A 28 -15.94 -27.37 6.03
C VAL A 28 -16.36 -26.77 7.37
N GLU A 29 -15.86 -27.30 8.48
CA GLU A 29 -16.04 -26.69 9.81
C GLU A 29 -15.56 -25.25 9.80
N GLY A 30 -14.36 -24.97 9.28
CA GLY A 30 -13.82 -23.62 9.18
C GLY A 30 -14.73 -22.67 8.39
N LEU A 31 -15.28 -23.11 7.25
CA LEU A 31 -16.24 -22.32 6.45
C LEU A 31 -17.51 -22.02 7.25
N TYR A 32 -18.11 -23.03 7.88
CA TYR A 32 -19.35 -22.87 8.65
C TYR A 32 -19.14 -22.02 9.90
N TYR A 33 -18.12 -22.31 10.72
CA TYR A 33 -17.81 -21.56 11.94
C TYR A 33 -17.40 -20.11 11.65
N GLY A 34 -16.78 -19.84 10.49
CA GLY A 34 -16.39 -18.51 10.04
C GLY A 34 -17.53 -17.68 9.42
N GLY A 35 -18.66 -18.31 9.06
CA GLY A 35 -19.79 -17.67 8.37
C GLY A 35 -21.12 -17.95 9.06
N ASP A 36 -21.84 -18.97 8.58
CA ASP A 36 -23.22 -19.26 9.00
C ASP A 36 -23.38 -19.54 10.50
N LYS A 37 -22.38 -20.11 11.19
CA LYS A 37 -22.47 -20.29 12.64
C LYS A 37 -22.58 -18.96 13.40
N LEU A 38 -21.92 -17.91 12.91
CA LEU A 38 -22.04 -16.58 13.50
C LEU A 38 -23.45 -16.02 13.32
N VAL A 39 -24.09 -16.29 12.18
CA VAL A 39 -25.49 -15.93 11.92
C VAL A 39 -26.42 -16.72 12.82
N GLU A 40 -26.26 -18.05 12.89
CA GLU A 40 -27.04 -18.95 13.73
C GLU A 40 -27.00 -18.54 15.20
N ASN A 41 -25.82 -18.19 15.73
CA ASN A 41 -25.65 -17.72 17.11
C ASN A 41 -26.39 -16.40 17.41
N LYS A 42 -26.79 -15.63 16.39
CA LYS A 42 -27.59 -14.40 16.53
C LYS A 42 -29.08 -14.65 16.34
N LEU A 43 -29.47 -15.77 15.73
CA LEU A 43 -30.87 -16.15 15.59
C LEU A 43 -31.41 -16.69 16.93
N LYS A 44 -32.65 -16.35 17.25
CA LYS A 44 -33.36 -16.93 18.40
C LYS A 44 -33.95 -18.29 18.00
N LYS A 45 -34.31 -19.12 18.99
CA LYS A 45 -34.81 -20.50 18.84
C LYS A 45 -35.91 -20.72 17.79
N TYR A 46 -36.67 -19.69 17.42
CA TYR A 46 -37.79 -19.77 16.47
C TYR A 46 -37.70 -18.75 15.33
N HIS A 47 -36.48 -18.34 14.96
CA HIS A 47 -36.26 -17.43 13.83
C HIS A 47 -35.63 -18.19 12.66
N TYR A 48 -36.05 -17.84 11.45
CA TYR A 48 -35.47 -18.31 10.20
C TYR A 48 -35.11 -17.08 9.35
N LEU A 49 -33.86 -17.04 8.87
CA LEU A 49 -33.37 -15.96 8.01
C LEU A 49 -33.11 -16.56 6.61
N PRO A 50 -33.95 -16.26 5.60
CA PRO A 50 -33.84 -16.86 4.27
C PRO A 50 -32.78 -16.17 3.40
N TYR A 51 -31.58 -15.94 3.94
CA TYR A 51 -30.45 -15.33 3.23
C TYR A 51 -29.17 -16.11 3.50
N ASN A 52 -28.35 -16.28 2.47
CA ASN A 52 -27.02 -16.87 2.62
C ASN A 52 -26.02 -15.83 3.18
N ILE A 53 -24.84 -16.30 3.59
CA ILE A 53 -23.82 -15.44 4.20
C ILE A 53 -23.34 -14.31 3.27
N GLU A 54 -23.26 -14.52 1.95
CA GLU A 54 -22.82 -13.51 0.98
C GLU A 54 -23.86 -12.38 0.83
N GLU A 55 -25.15 -12.73 0.82
CA GLU A 55 -26.25 -11.77 0.80
C GLU A 55 -26.28 -10.93 2.08
N ILE A 56 -26.08 -11.57 3.25
CA ILE A 56 -26.02 -10.89 4.54
C ILE A 56 -24.82 -9.94 4.60
N ILE A 57 -23.65 -10.38 4.15
CA ILE A 57 -22.44 -9.54 4.08
C ILE A 57 -22.68 -8.37 3.12
N SER A 58 -23.27 -8.60 1.95
CA SER A 58 -23.55 -7.55 0.96
C SER A 58 -24.50 -6.49 1.52
N ALA A 59 -25.58 -6.92 2.17
CA ALA A 59 -26.50 -6.01 2.85
C ALA A 59 -25.82 -5.22 3.99
N GLY A 60 -24.93 -5.87 4.75
CA GLY A 60 -24.12 -5.23 5.76
C GLY A 60 -23.14 -4.19 5.20
N MET A 61 -22.46 -4.52 4.10
CA MET A 61 -21.53 -3.62 3.41
C MET A 61 -22.24 -2.40 2.83
N GLU A 62 -23.42 -2.56 2.26
CA GLU A 62 -24.25 -1.45 1.79
C GLU A 62 -24.65 -0.53 2.95
N LYS A 63 -25.05 -1.11 4.09
CA LYS A 63 -25.37 -0.34 5.31
C LYS A 63 -24.16 0.39 5.90
N LEU A 64 -22.95 -0.12 5.68
CA LEU A 64 -21.70 0.45 6.17
C LEU A 64 -20.96 1.31 5.13
N LYS A 65 -21.56 1.58 3.96
CA LYS A 65 -20.88 2.27 2.87
C LYS A 65 -20.33 3.65 3.26
N ASP A 66 -21.07 4.40 4.07
CA ASP A 66 -20.68 5.74 4.55
C ASP A 66 -19.68 5.69 5.72
N LYS A 67 -19.30 4.49 6.16
CA LYS A 67 -18.28 4.26 7.20
C LYS A 67 -16.94 3.81 6.61
N LYS A 68 -16.82 3.73 5.28
CA LYS A 68 -15.57 3.41 4.61
C LYS A 68 -14.53 4.50 4.88
N ILE A 69 -13.32 4.06 5.20
CA ILE A 69 -12.15 4.94 5.34
C ILE A 69 -11.39 4.86 4.03
N ASN A 70 -11.17 6.01 3.38
CA ASN A 70 -10.38 6.09 2.17
C ASN A 70 -8.90 6.09 2.52
N LEU A 71 -8.13 5.29 1.81
CA LEU A 71 -6.67 5.25 1.92
C LEU A 71 -6.09 5.93 0.69
N LYS A 72 -5.09 6.79 0.89
CA LYS A 72 -4.32 7.38 -0.19
C LYS A 72 -3.47 6.32 -0.88
N ASN A 73 -3.37 6.44 -2.19
CA ASN A 73 -2.51 5.61 -3.00
C ASN A 73 -1.06 6.13 -2.99
N ALA A 74 -0.15 5.34 -3.57
CA ALA A 74 1.28 5.69 -3.63
C ALA A 74 1.58 7.02 -4.34
N GLU A 75 0.82 7.39 -5.37
CA GLU A 75 1.05 8.64 -6.11
C GLU A 75 0.59 9.86 -5.31
N GLU A 76 -0.53 9.76 -4.58
CA GLU A 76 -0.98 10.81 -3.66
C GLU A 76 0.06 11.05 -2.56
N ILE A 77 0.57 9.98 -1.92
CA ILE A 77 1.63 10.08 -0.92
C ILE A 77 2.93 10.61 -1.54
N ALA A 78 3.29 10.20 -2.75
CA ALA A 78 4.47 10.72 -3.44
C ALA A 78 4.36 12.22 -3.72
N ASN A 79 3.17 12.70 -4.11
CA ASN A 79 2.93 14.13 -4.33
C ASN A 79 3.03 14.95 -3.03
N GLU A 80 2.59 14.40 -1.90
CA GLU A 80 2.77 15.05 -0.59
C GLU A 80 4.24 15.15 -0.20
N ILE A 81 5.02 14.11 -0.47
CA ILE A 81 6.47 14.10 -0.25
C ILE A 81 7.15 15.13 -1.16
N ARG A 82 6.80 15.20 -2.45
CA ARG A 82 7.34 16.21 -3.38
C ARG A 82 7.05 17.62 -2.89
N ASP A 83 5.80 17.90 -2.53
CA ASP A 83 5.39 19.19 -1.98
C ASP A 83 6.19 19.54 -0.71
N ALA A 84 6.41 18.56 0.16
CA ALA A 84 7.18 18.76 1.38
C ALA A 84 8.64 19.15 1.10
N LEU A 85 9.29 18.44 0.17
CA LEU A 85 10.65 18.69 -0.26
C LEU A 85 10.79 20.05 -0.93
N GLU A 86 9.90 20.39 -1.86
CA GLU A 86 9.91 21.67 -2.58
C GLU A 86 9.74 22.87 -1.62
N LYS A 87 8.85 22.72 -0.64
CA LYS A 87 8.57 23.77 0.37
C LYS A 87 9.49 23.72 1.58
N LYS A 88 10.41 22.76 1.65
CA LYS A 88 11.32 22.53 2.80
C LYS A 88 10.58 22.46 4.14
N ARG A 89 9.45 21.74 4.16
CA ARG A 89 8.69 21.46 5.38
C ARG A 89 8.98 20.05 5.88
N GLY A 90 8.83 19.86 7.18
CA GLY A 90 8.82 18.54 7.79
C GLY A 90 7.74 17.66 7.17
N TYR A 91 8.05 16.38 6.99
CA TYR A 91 7.07 15.38 6.59
C TYR A 91 7.51 13.98 7.00
N SER A 92 6.69 13.26 7.74
CA SER A 92 6.93 11.85 8.08
C SER A 92 5.95 10.91 7.37
N LEU A 93 6.48 9.93 6.63
CA LEU A 93 5.74 8.73 6.27
C LEU A 93 6.10 7.61 7.25
N VAL A 94 5.16 7.24 8.11
CA VAL A 94 5.31 6.16 9.10
C VAL A 94 4.43 4.97 8.71
N ARG A 95 4.79 3.74 9.12
CA ARG A 95 4.06 2.53 8.70
C ARG A 95 3.91 1.54 9.84
N LEU A 96 2.71 0.99 9.96
CA LEU A 96 2.33 -0.02 10.92
C LEU A 96 2.25 -1.40 10.26
N GLY A 97 3.26 -2.23 10.50
CA GLY A 97 3.24 -3.65 10.23
C GLY A 97 2.65 -4.44 11.40
N ASP A 98 2.68 -5.76 11.27
CA ASP A 98 2.30 -6.68 12.36
C ASP A 98 3.21 -6.53 13.58
N GLY A 99 4.51 -6.28 13.37
CA GLY A 99 5.47 -6.02 14.45
C GLY A 99 5.10 -4.81 15.30
N GLU A 100 4.85 -3.65 14.67
CA GLU A 100 4.46 -2.42 15.36
C GLU A 100 3.13 -2.58 16.10
N LEU A 101 2.14 -3.24 15.49
CA LEU A 101 0.83 -3.43 16.10
C LEU A 101 0.87 -4.38 17.30
N VAL A 102 1.62 -5.47 17.19
CA VAL A 102 1.83 -6.39 18.31
C VAL A 102 2.57 -5.67 19.43
N PHE A 103 3.61 -4.91 19.12
CA PHE A 103 4.32 -4.10 20.10
C PHE A 103 3.40 -3.06 20.76
N LEU A 104 2.55 -2.35 20.01
CA LEU A 104 1.57 -1.42 20.58
C LEU A 104 0.55 -2.10 21.48
N SER A 105 0.26 -3.38 21.25
CA SER A 105 -0.75 -4.12 21.99
C SER A 105 -0.28 -4.73 23.32
N HIS A 106 1.03 -4.77 23.56
CA HIS A 106 1.58 -5.46 24.73
C HIS A 106 1.10 -4.83 26.04
N ASP A 107 0.61 -5.68 26.92
CA ASP A 107 -0.03 -5.40 28.20
C ASP A 107 -1.19 -4.39 28.13
N LEU A 108 -1.74 -4.16 26.93
CA LEU A 108 -3.00 -3.43 26.71
C LEU A 108 -4.11 -4.38 26.23
N LEU A 109 -3.80 -5.21 25.23
CA LEU A 109 -4.74 -6.15 24.62
C LEU A 109 -4.29 -7.60 24.76
N TYR A 110 -2.98 -7.83 24.80
CA TYR A 110 -2.35 -9.14 25.01
C TYR A 110 -1.20 -8.98 26.01
N SER A 111 -0.99 -9.97 26.87
CA SER A 111 0.14 -9.89 27.80
C SER A 111 1.48 -10.03 27.08
N SER A 112 2.53 -9.41 27.61
CA SER A 112 3.90 -9.57 27.10
C SER A 112 4.32 -11.05 27.10
N GLU A 113 3.91 -11.84 28.10
CA GLU A 113 4.20 -13.27 28.18
C GLU A 113 3.56 -14.08 27.04
N GLU A 114 2.30 -13.78 26.68
CA GLU A 114 1.64 -14.42 25.53
C GLU A 114 2.34 -14.10 24.22
N ILE A 115 2.76 -12.84 24.03
CA ILE A 115 3.48 -12.40 22.83
C ILE A 115 4.84 -13.10 22.72
N GLU A 116 5.59 -13.19 23.81
CA GLU A 116 6.92 -13.82 23.82
C GLU A 116 6.88 -15.34 23.57
N LYS A 117 5.80 -16.00 24.00
CA LYS A 117 5.61 -17.44 23.78
C LYS A 117 5.26 -17.80 22.35
N GLU A 118 4.67 -16.88 21.57
CA GLU A 118 4.28 -17.12 20.19
C GLU A 118 5.51 -17.22 19.26
N PRO A 119 5.80 -18.40 18.67
CA PRO A 119 6.99 -18.57 17.83
C PRO A 119 7.07 -17.61 16.65
N ARG A 120 5.93 -17.22 16.08
CA ARG A 120 5.87 -16.28 14.95
C ARG A 120 6.26 -14.85 15.32
N LEU A 121 6.27 -14.47 16.60
CA LEU A 121 6.55 -13.11 17.04
C LEU A 121 8.00 -12.93 17.54
N LYS A 122 8.83 -13.97 17.43
CA LYS A 122 10.26 -13.91 17.78
C LYS A 122 11.07 -12.88 16.97
N PHE A 123 10.54 -12.42 15.83
CA PHE A 123 11.16 -11.37 15.03
C PHE A 123 11.13 -9.99 15.70
N LEU A 124 10.32 -9.75 16.74
CA LEU A 124 10.24 -8.45 17.41
C LEU A 124 11.61 -7.96 17.93
N LYS A 125 12.44 -8.88 18.43
CA LYS A 125 13.81 -8.57 18.84
C LYS A 125 14.67 -8.12 17.66
N TYR A 126 14.50 -8.74 16.50
CA TYR A 126 15.14 -8.32 15.26
C TYR A 126 14.60 -6.96 14.77
N ALA A 127 13.31 -6.68 14.99
CA ALA A 127 12.66 -5.41 14.70
C ALA A 127 13.01 -4.28 15.69
N GLY A 128 13.91 -4.54 16.64
CA GLY A 128 14.53 -3.53 17.49
C GLY A 128 13.87 -3.31 18.86
N VAL A 129 12.95 -4.17 19.30
CA VAL A 129 12.25 -4.03 20.59
C VAL A 129 12.33 -5.28 21.45
N THR A 130 12.16 -5.09 22.76
CA THR A 130 12.00 -6.16 23.75
C THR A 130 10.76 -5.87 24.59
N LEU A 131 10.10 -6.89 25.12
CA LEU A 131 8.91 -6.74 25.93
C LEU A 131 9.22 -7.03 27.42
N PRO A 132 8.50 -6.38 28.35
CA PRO A 132 7.70 -5.17 28.14
C PRO A 132 8.59 -3.93 27.94
N ASP A 133 8.09 -2.94 27.20
CA ASP A 133 8.69 -1.60 27.08
C ASP A 133 7.59 -0.56 26.93
N TYR A 134 7.03 -0.16 28.08
CA TYR A 134 5.89 0.75 28.14
C TYR A 134 6.23 2.16 27.65
N GLU A 135 7.42 2.65 27.95
CA GLU A 135 7.86 3.99 27.54
C GLU A 135 7.91 4.09 26.02
N ALA A 136 8.56 3.13 25.35
CA ALA A 136 8.61 3.12 23.90
C ALA A 136 7.24 2.86 23.25
N ARG A 137 6.39 2.03 23.86
CA ARG A 137 5.02 1.78 23.39
C ARG A 137 4.20 3.06 23.40
N ASP A 138 4.22 3.78 24.51
CA ASP A 138 3.42 4.99 24.70
C ASP A 138 3.96 6.12 23.83
N ALA A 139 5.29 6.21 23.67
CA ALA A 139 5.92 7.11 22.71
C ALA A 139 5.48 6.80 21.27
N LEU A 140 5.47 5.53 20.86
CA LEU A 140 5.03 5.12 19.53
C LEU A 140 3.56 5.44 19.30
N ALA A 141 2.68 5.15 20.26
CA ALA A 141 1.25 5.45 20.18
C ALA A 141 0.99 6.96 20.04
N SER A 142 1.71 7.79 20.81
CA SER A 142 1.63 9.25 20.71
C SER A 142 2.09 9.76 19.35
N ARG A 143 3.21 9.24 18.83
CA ARG A 143 3.78 9.66 17.56
C ARG A 143 2.93 9.28 16.35
N LEU A 144 2.21 8.17 16.40
CA LEU A 144 1.25 7.83 15.34
C LEU A 144 0.17 8.89 15.15
N LEU A 145 -0.26 9.58 16.20
CA LEU A 145 -1.23 10.68 16.08
C LEU A 145 -0.66 11.92 15.38
N GLN A 146 0.66 12.01 15.27
CA GLN A 146 1.38 13.19 14.77
C GLN A 146 2.01 12.97 13.41
N GLY A 147 2.07 11.72 12.92
CA GLY A 147 2.66 11.41 11.62
C GLY A 147 1.85 12.03 10.47
N ASP A 148 2.54 12.69 9.54
CA ASP A 148 1.90 13.33 8.38
C ASP A 148 1.18 12.35 7.46
N ALA A 149 1.72 11.14 7.28
CA ALA A 149 1.05 10.03 6.60
C ALA A 149 1.35 8.69 7.30
N ILE A 150 0.31 7.88 7.48
CA ILE A 150 0.38 6.64 8.28
C ILE A 150 -0.07 5.46 7.41
N GLY A 151 0.85 4.56 7.12
CA GLY A 151 0.55 3.28 6.47
C GLY A 151 -0.06 2.30 7.46
N ILE A 152 -1.25 1.78 7.17
CA ILE A 152 -1.97 0.79 8.01
C ILE A 152 -2.20 -0.52 7.26
N PRO A 153 -2.27 -1.67 7.94
CA PRO A 153 -2.46 -2.93 7.24
C PRO A 153 -3.90 -3.09 6.74
N VAL A 154 -4.01 -3.44 5.45
CA VAL A 154 -5.30 -3.73 4.80
C VAL A 154 -5.67 -5.21 4.93
N ALA A 155 -4.69 -6.10 5.07
CA ALA A 155 -4.93 -7.53 5.22
C ALA A 155 -5.72 -7.83 6.51
N ARG A 156 -6.80 -8.62 6.40
CA ARG A 156 -7.74 -8.90 7.51
C ARG A 156 -7.23 -9.91 8.55
N PHE A 157 -5.96 -10.30 8.49
CA PHE A 157 -5.38 -11.28 9.41
C PHE A 157 -5.37 -10.78 10.87
N PRO A 158 -5.29 -11.69 11.86
CA PRO A 158 -5.44 -11.34 13.28
C PRO A 158 -4.48 -10.26 13.78
N THR A 159 -3.20 -10.31 13.42
CA THR A 159 -2.15 -9.35 13.83
C THR A 159 -2.05 -8.12 12.92
N PHE A 160 -2.93 -8.01 11.91
CA PHE A 160 -2.93 -6.95 10.90
C PHE A 160 -4.13 -6.03 11.11
N GLN A 161 -5.03 -5.88 10.13
CA GLN A 161 -6.17 -4.96 10.20
C GLN A 161 -7.05 -5.23 11.43
N THR A 162 -7.19 -6.49 11.82
CA THR A 162 -8.00 -6.88 12.99
C THR A 162 -7.42 -6.31 14.29
N LEU A 163 -6.11 -6.45 14.51
CA LEU A 163 -5.44 -5.87 15.68
C LEU A 163 -5.42 -4.35 15.62
N PHE A 164 -5.15 -3.77 14.45
CA PHE A 164 -5.24 -2.31 14.26
C PHE A 164 -6.61 -1.78 14.66
N THR A 165 -7.70 -2.44 14.24
CA THR A 165 -9.07 -2.05 14.61
C THR A 165 -9.32 -2.12 16.13
N LYS A 166 -8.72 -3.09 16.84
CA LYS A 166 -8.81 -3.15 18.30
C LYS A 166 -8.07 -1.98 18.95
N LEU A 167 -6.87 -1.67 18.47
CA LEU A 167 -6.06 -0.53 18.96
C LEU A 167 -6.76 0.82 18.71
N VAL A 168 -7.34 1.01 17.51
CA VAL A 168 -8.15 2.20 17.19
C VAL A 168 -9.26 2.41 18.21
N LYS A 169 -9.97 1.34 18.59
CA LYS A 169 -11.02 1.42 19.61
C LYS A 169 -10.46 1.68 21.01
N TYR A 170 -9.36 1.03 21.36
CA TYR A 170 -8.71 1.19 22.67
C TYR A 170 -8.22 2.63 22.89
N HIS A 171 -7.52 3.19 21.91
CA HIS A 171 -6.97 4.55 21.97
C HIS A 171 -7.97 5.64 21.53
N ASN A 172 -9.16 5.26 21.07
CA ASN A 172 -10.18 6.17 20.54
C ASN A 172 -9.66 7.07 19.40
N TRP A 173 -8.92 6.47 18.46
CA TRP A 173 -8.39 7.18 17.29
C TRP A 173 -9.49 7.49 16.26
N ASP A 174 -9.56 8.74 15.82
CA ASP A 174 -10.49 9.17 14.76
C ASP A 174 -9.84 9.04 13.38
N LEU A 175 -10.06 7.89 12.75
CA LEU A 175 -9.47 7.56 11.45
C LEU A 175 -9.84 8.55 10.33
N ASN A 176 -10.97 9.26 10.42
CA ASN A 176 -11.39 10.21 9.38
C ASN A 176 -10.54 11.48 9.35
N LYS A 177 -9.82 11.76 10.45
CA LYS A 177 -8.91 12.91 10.57
C LYS A 177 -7.47 12.55 10.27
N MET A 178 -7.19 11.27 10.04
CA MET A 178 -5.85 10.78 9.78
C MET A 178 -5.59 10.72 8.28
N ASN A 179 -4.36 10.99 7.89
CA ASN A 179 -3.88 10.81 6.55
C ASN A 179 -3.37 9.36 6.39
N LEU A 180 -4.21 8.47 5.88
CA LEU A 180 -3.96 7.04 5.89
C LEU A 180 -3.58 6.51 4.51
N ALA A 181 -2.66 5.54 4.48
CA ALA A 181 -2.29 4.76 3.30
C ALA A 181 -2.17 3.27 3.66
N SER A 182 -1.83 2.40 2.71
CA SER A 182 -1.46 1.01 3.03
C SER A 182 -0.10 0.96 3.75
N SER A 183 0.09 0.03 4.69
CA SER A 183 1.41 -0.21 5.32
C SER A 183 2.46 -0.73 4.34
N THR A 184 2.02 -1.18 3.15
CA THR A 184 2.86 -1.54 2.00
C THR A 184 3.16 -0.38 1.06
N VAL A 185 2.70 0.85 1.35
CA VAL A 185 2.81 1.99 0.42
C VAL A 185 4.24 2.30 0.01
N HIS A 186 5.24 2.06 0.87
CA HIS A 186 6.66 2.21 0.50
C HIS A 186 7.09 1.32 -0.69
N PHE A 187 6.60 0.08 -0.77
CA PHE A 187 6.84 -0.78 -1.93
C PHE A 187 6.13 -0.23 -3.16
N GLU A 188 4.89 0.21 -2.99
CA GLU A 188 4.11 0.82 -4.05
C GLU A 188 4.78 2.10 -4.56
N ILE A 189 5.30 2.97 -3.69
CA ILE A 189 6.08 4.15 -4.11
C ILE A 189 7.27 3.76 -4.97
N CYS A 190 8.06 2.77 -4.53
CA CYS A 190 9.20 2.27 -5.31
C CYS A 190 8.79 1.66 -6.66
N HIS A 191 7.67 0.95 -6.68
CA HIS A 191 7.25 0.17 -7.84
C HIS A 191 6.38 0.99 -8.82
N TYR A 192 5.64 1.96 -8.31
CA TYR A 192 4.55 2.64 -8.99
C TYR A 192 4.79 4.12 -9.18
N THR A 193 5.91 4.68 -8.73
CA THR A 193 6.21 6.12 -8.90
C THR A 193 7.67 6.33 -9.32
N THR A 194 8.00 7.55 -9.72
CA THR A 194 9.38 8.01 -9.99
C THR A 194 10.03 8.69 -8.78
N LEU A 195 9.32 8.76 -7.64
CA LEU A 195 9.73 9.55 -6.48
C LEU A 195 11.14 9.19 -5.99
N LEU A 196 11.47 7.90 -5.96
CA LEU A 196 12.78 7.45 -5.49
C LEU A 196 13.92 7.97 -6.37
N HIS A 197 13.75 7.96 -7.69
CA HIS A 197 14.72 8.56 -8.62
C HIS A 197 14.81 10.08 -8.43
N GLU A 198 13.69 10.77 -8.31
CA GLU A 198 13.65 12.22 -8.10
C GLU A 198 14.39 12.62 -6.82
N ILE A 199 14.14 11.90 -5.72
CA ILE A 199 14.80 12.10 -4.43
C ILE A 199 16.31 11.91 -4.59
N LEU A 200 16.74 10.74 -5.08
CA LEU A 200 18.15 10.39 -5.19
C LEU A 200 18.92 11.29 -6.16
N SER A 201 18.26 11.82 -7.20
CA SER A 201 18.88 12.70 -8.20
C SER A 201 18.98 14.16 -7.78
N LYS A 202 18.05 14.67 -6.95
CA LYS A 202 17.92 16.12 -6.70
C LYS A 202 18.20 16.56 -5.27
N TYR A 203 18.05 15.66 -4.29
CA TYR A 203 18.06 16.01 -2.87
C TYR A 203 19.18 15.30 -2.13
N LYS A 204 19.67 15.91 -1.05
CA LYS A 204 20.65 15.29 -0.16
C LYS A 204 19.97 14.22 0.70
N VAL A 205 20.39 12.97 0.54
CA VAL A 205 19.75 11.82 1.17
C VAL A 205 20.62 11.26 2.31
N LEU A 206 20.04 11.17 3.51
CA LEU A 206 20.62 10.44 4.63
C LEU A 206 19.98 9.06 4.73
N LEU A 207 20.78 8.01 4.87
CA LEU A 207 20.27 6.64 5.00
C LEU A 207 20.39 6.13 6.43
N ILE A 208 19.29 5.77 7.06
CA ILE A 208 19.25 5.35 8.47
C ILE A 208 18.81 3.89 8.56
N GLY A 209 19.62 3.03 9.16
CA GLY A 209 19.33 1.60 9.32
C GLY A 209 20.53 0.70 9.05
N ASN A 210 20.51 -0.51 9.62
CA ASN A 210 21.69 -1.40 9.64
C ASN A 210 22.09 -1.94 8.26
N LYS A 211 21.17 -1.96 7.29
CA LYS A 211 21.46 -2.37 5.90
C LYS A 211 21.80 -1.19 4.98
N MET A 212 21.71 0.04 5.49
CA MET A 212 21.87 1.23 4.67
C MET A 212 23.30 1.50 4.20
N GLU A 213 24.31 0.88 4.83
CA GLU A 213 25.67 0.89 4.28
C GLU A 213 25.72 0.18 2.91
N LYS A 214 25.09 -1.01 2.80
CA LYS A 214 24.94 -1.70 1.50
C LYS A 214 24.03 -0.94 0.55
N GLY A 215 22.97 -0.33 1.09
CA GLY A 215 22.07 0.53 0.33
C GLY A 215 22.78 1.71 -0.31
N LYS A 216 23.69 2.37 0.43
CA LYS A 216 24.53 3.44 -0.07
C LYS A 216 25.33 2.98 -1.29
N ALA A 217 26.09 1.90 -1.14
CA ALA A 217 26.90 1.35 -2.24
C ALA A 217 26.03 0.97 -3.46
N TYR A 218 24.84 0.42 -3.24
CA TYR A 218 23.90 0.09 -4.32
C TYR A 218 23.47 1.33 -5.11
N PHE A 219 23.04 2.39 -4.43
CA PHE A 219 22.61 3.61 -5.11
C PHE A 219 23.78 4.35 -5.78
N GLU A 220 24.96 4.37 -5.17
CA GLU A 220 26.18 4.94 -5.78
C GLU A 220 26.56 4.20 -7.07
N ASN A 221 26.45 2.86 -7.08
CA ASN A 221 26.69 2.05 -8.28
C ASN A 221 25.65 2.30 -9.39
N LEU A 222 24.45 2.77 -9.05
CA LEU A 222 23.45 3.24 -10.02
C LEU A 222 23.71 4.68 -10.50
N GLY A 223 24.75 5.34 -9.99
CA GLY A 223 25.15 6.70 -10.36
C GLY A 223 24.55 7.82 -9.50
N TYR A 224 23.91 7.49 -8.38
CA TYR A 224 23.35 8.50 -7.46
C TYR A 224 24.41 8.98 -6.46
N ASN A 225 24.78 10.26 -6.54
CA ASN A 225 25.88 10.84 -5.75
C ASN A 225 25.41 11.73 -4.59
N ASN A 226 24.11 11.90 -4.38
CA ASN A 226 23.58 12.79 -3.35
C ASN A 226 23.40 12.14 -1.96
N ILE A 227 23.97 10.94 -1.75
CA ILE A 227 23.88 10.25 -0.46
C ILE A 227 24.95 10.79 0.48
N VAL A 228 24.53 11.55 1.49
CA VAL A 228 25.45 12.28 2.37
C VAL A 228 26.02 11.43 3.50
N GLY A 229 25.37 10.31 3.83
CA GLY A 229 25.81 9.47 4.94
C GLY A 229 24.93 8.26 5.17
N ASN A 230 25.36 7.42 6.12
CA ASN A 230 24.53 6.38 6.69
C ASN A 230 24.71 6.28 8.20
N ILE A 231 23.63 5.96 8.92
CA ILE A 231 23.62 5.81 10.39
C ILE A 231 22.94 4.48 10.75
N PRO A 232 23.64 3.52 11.40
CA PRO A 232 23.01 2.29 11.89
C PRO A 232 22.10 2.57 13.09
N VAL A 233 21.15 1.67 13.34
CA VAL A 233 20.19 1.78 14.46
C VAL A 233 20.16 0.47 15.22
N ASN A 234 20.54 0.52 16.50
CA ASN A 234 20.60 -0.66 17.36
C ASN A 234 19.43 -0.70 18.35
N GLY A 235 18.23 -0.89 17.80
CA GLY A 235 17.00 -1.00 18.57
C GLY A 235 16.49 0.32 19.14
N MET A 236 15.42 0.23 19.93
CA MET A 236 14.61 1.36 20.37
C MET A 236 15.36 2.36 21.26
N LYS A 237 16.23 1.87 22.14
CA LYS A 237 17.01 2.73 23.05
C LYS A 237 18.01 3.64 22.32
N ALA A 238 18.39 3.30 21.09
CA ALA A 238 19.33 4.10 20.29
C ALA A 238 18.66 5.28 19.57
N VAL A 239 17.32 5.39 19.60
CA VAL A 239 16.59 6.43 18.84
C VAL A 239 17.06 7.84 19.17
N PRO A 240 17.21 8.27 20.44
CA PRO A 240 17.68 9.63 20.75
C PRO A 240 19.07 9.92 20.18
N ASP A 241 20.02 9.00 20.35
CA ASP A 241 21.39 9.15 19.87
C ASP A 241 21.45 9.19 18.32
N VAL A 242 20.63 8.39 17.66
CA VAL A 242 20.52 8.39 16.19
C VAL A 242 19.99 9.73 15.70
N VAL A 243 18.94 10.27 16.33
CA VAL A 243 18.38 11.58 15.96
C VAL A 243 19.41 12.68 16.17
N GLU A 244 20.12 12.69 17.29
CA GLU A 244 21.18 13.68 17.55
C GLU A 244 22.30 13.59 16.51
N LYS A 245 22.75 12.37 16.19
CA LYS A 245 23.78 12.15 15.16
C LYS A 245 23.36 12.63 13.78
N THR A 246 22.06 12.65 13.46
CA THR A 246 21.61 13.18 12.16
C THR A 246 21.96 14.66 11.98
N LYS A 247 22.11 15.43 13.07
CA LYS A 247 22.46 16.86 13.02
C LYS A 247 23.88 17.13 12.50
N GLU A 248 24.74 16.11 12.49
CA GLU A 248 26.08 16.19 11.88
C GLU A 248 26.03 16.20 10.34
N TYR A 249 24.88 15.88 9.75
CA TYR A 249 24.70 15.79 8.30
C TYR A 249 23.83 16.93 7.78
N ASP A 250 24.21 17.49 6.63
CA ASP A 250 23.36 18.39 5.84
C ASP A 250 22.56 17.57 4.83
N TYR A 251 21.27 17.35 5.11
CA TYR A 251 20.37 16.55 4.28
C TYR A 251 18.97 17.15 4.18
N ASP A 252 18.27 16.83 3.10
CA ASP A 252 16.87 17.25 2.88
C ASP A 252 15.90 16.13 3.30
N VAL A 253 16.31 14.88 3.07
CA VAL A 253 15.46 13.70 3.23
C VAL A 253 16.20 12.51 3.82
N ALA A 254 15.51 11.76 4.68
CA ALA A 254 16.01 10.52 5.27
C ALA A 254 15.18 9.31 4.81
N PHE A 255 15.86 8.25 4.35
CA PHE A 255 15.27 6.92 4.23
C PHE A 255 15.60 6.11 5.47
N VAL A 256 14.57 5.64 6.18
CA VAL A 256 14.71 4.99 7.49
C VAL A 256 14.26 3.54 7.41
N SER A 257 15.19 2.60 7.53
CA SER A 257 14.95 1.14 7.55
C SER A 257 15.50 0.52 8.84
N SER A 258 14.79 0.73 9.95
CA SER A 258 15.24 0.33 11.30
C SER A 258 14.22 -0.46 12.12
N GLY A 259 13.19 -1.04 11.48
CA GLY A 259 12.12 -1.76 12.18
C GLY A 259 11.20 -0.81 12.94
N ILE A 260 10.72 -1.23 14.11
CA ILE A 260 9.79 -0.43 14.93
C ILE A 260 10.37 0.97 15.29
N PRO A 261 11.67 1.12 15.62
CA PRO A 261 12.32 2.43 15.80
C PRO A 261 12.12 3.44 14.65
N ALA A 262 11.89 2.98 13.42
CA ALA A 262 11.75 3.86 12.26
C ALA A 262 10.59 4.85 12.43
N ASN A 263 9.49 4.42 13.06
CA ASN A 263 8.31 5.26 13.29
C ASN A 263 8.64 6.47 14.19
N LEU A 264 9.42 6.27 15.25
CA LEU A 264 9.83 7.37 16.14
C LEU A 264 10.84 8.28 15.45
N ILE A 265 11.85 7.70 14.79
CA ILE A 265 12.87 8.46 14.07
C ILE A 265 12.21 9.36 13.01
N CYS A 266 11.31 8.81 12.19
CA CYS A 266 10.66 9.60 11.14
C CYS A 266 9.86 10.79 11.70
N GLY A 267 9.11 10.57 12.78
CA GLY A 267 8.36 11.65 13.44
C GLY A 267 9.29 12.74 13.99
N MET A 268 10.36 12.36 14.68
CA MET A 268 11.32 13.32 15.26
C MET A 268 12.08 14.11 14.20
N LEU A 269 12.44 13.48 13.07
CA LEU A 269 13.08 14.17 11.96
C LEU A 269 12.13 15.15 11.26
N ALA A 270 10.84 14.81 11.17
CA ALA A 270 9.84 15.73 10.62
C ALA A 270 9.64 16.98 11.49
N GLU A 271 9.71 16.86 12.81
CA GLU A 271 9.71 18.01 13.72
C GLU A 271 10.92 18.94 13.50
N ASP A 272 12.07 18.36 13.15
CA ASP A 272 13.28 19.09 12.76
C ASP A 272 13.27 19.53 11.27
N HIS A 273 12.07 19.67 10.68
CA HIS A 273 11.83 20.14 9.32
C HIS A 273 12.47 19.28 8.21
N LYS A 274 12.72 18.00 8.47
CA LYS A 274 13.20 17.05 7.45
C LYS A 274 12.05 16.23 6.87
N VAL A 275 12.23 15.78 5.64
CA VAL A 275 11.38 14.72 5.09
C VAL A 275 11.95 13.37 5.54
N ALA A 276 11.15 12.53 6.18
CA ALA A 276 11.56 11.23 6.65
C ALA A 276 10.57 10.15 6.22
N ILE A 277 11.09 9.14 5.55
CA ILE A 277 10.29 8.07 4.95
C ILE A 277 10.71 6.77 5.59
N ASP A 278 9.78 6.11 6.28
CA ASP A 278 9.95 4.74 6.71
C ASP A 278 10.04 3.83 5.47
N PHE A 279 11.29 3.52 5.12
CA PHE A 279 11.69 2.81 3.92
C PHE A 279 11.67 1.29 4.13
N GLY A 280 11.50 0.82 5.37
CA GLY A 280 11.24 -0.58 5.69
C GLY A 280 12.13 -1.56 4.95
N HIS A 281 11.48 -2.56 4.34
CA HIS A 281 12.14 -3.58 3.52
C HIS A 281 12.27 -3.20 2.04
N ALA A 282 11.94 -1.96 1.63
CA ALA A 282 12.15 -1.54 0.25
C ALA A 282 13.64 -1.62 -0.14
N ILE A 283 14.54 -1.31 0.80
CA ILE A 283 15.98 -1.47 0.55
C ILE A 283 16.38 -2.92 0.28
N ASP A 284 15.77 -3.88 0.98
CA ASP A 284 16.00 -5.31 0.73
C ASP A 284 15.53 -5.70 -0.66
N TRP A 285 14.35 -5.24 -1.07
CA TRP A 285 13.81 -5.53 -2.40
C TRP A 285 14.67 -4.96 -3.52
N LEU A 286 15.21 -3.75 -3.34
CA LEU A 286 16.14 -3.14 -4.28
C LEU A 286 17.45 -3.95 -4.36
N LEU A 287 18.03 -4.31 -3.22
CA LEU A 287 19.27 -5.10 -3.15
C LEU A 287 19.12 -6.51 -3.74
N MET A 288 17.94 -7.12 -3.60
CA MET A 288 17.64 -8.46 -4.13
C MET A 288 17.16 -8.44 -5.59
N GLY A 289 17.00 -7.26 -6.20
CA GLY A 289 16.47 -7.13 -7.57
C GLY A 289 14.97 -7.42 -7.71
N HIS A 290 14.23 -7.45 -6.59
CA HIS A 290 12.76 -7.52 -6.60
C HIS A 290 12.10 -6.17 -6.91
N ALA A 291 12.85 -5.08 -6.78
CA ALA A 291 12.47 -3.74 -7.20
C ALA A 291 13.65 -3.04 -7.88
N GLN A 292 13.37 -1.93 -8.56
CA GLN A 292 14.38 -1.08 -9.20
C GLN A 292 14.05 0.39 -9.00
N VAL A 293 15.06 1.25 -9.03
CA VAL A 293 14.84 2.71 -9.02
C VAL A 293 14.30 3.14 -10.39
N ARG A 294 13.05 3.58 -10.41
CA ARG A 294 12.33 3.90 -11.64
C ARG A 294 12.49 5.36 -12.05
N SER A 295 12.79 5.58 -13.33
CA SER A 295 13.01 6.88 -13.96
C SER A 295 12.42 6.88 -15.37
N LEU A 296 11.82 8.01 -15.75
CA LEU A 296 11.41 8.22 -17.14
C LEU A 296 12.62 8.53 -18.03
N ASP A 297 13.62 9.25 -17.52
CA ASP A 297 14.77 9.76 -18.28
C ASP A 297 15.78 8.66 -18.62
N ASN A 298 15.91 7.66 -17.76
CA ASN A 298 16.85 6.54 -17.95
C ASN A 298 16.19 5.32 -18.61
N GLY A 299 14.95 5.45 -19.10
CA GLY A 299 14.22 4.38 -19.79
C GLY A 299 13.85 3.17 -18.92
N THR A 300 13.94 3.27 -17.60
CA THR A 300 13.56 2.17 -16.69
C THR A 300 12.04 2.05 -16.49
N ILE A 301 11.29 3.09 -16.88
CA ILE A 301 9.86 3.03 -17.14
C ILE A 301 9.63 3.15 -18.65
N ASN A 302 9.00 2.13 -19.23
CA ASN A 302 8.58 2.11 -20.64
C ASN A 302 7.04 2.12 -20.73
N SER A 303 6.51 2.16 -21.95
CA SER A 303 5.07 2.21 -22.16
C SER A 303 4.31 0.99 -21.62
N GLU A 304 4.92 -0.19 -21.67
CA GLU A 304 4.34 -1.43 -21.14
C GLU A 304 4.19 -1.36 -19.63
N TYR A 305 5.24 -0.96 -18.91
CA TYR A 305 5.17 -0.71 -17.48
C TYR A 305 4.12 0.34 -17.14
N CYS A 306 4.04 1.45 -17.89
CA CYS A 306 2.98 2.45 -17.67
C CYS A 306 1.56 1.88 -17.89
N CYS A 307 1.37 0.93 -18.82
CA CYS A 307 0.09 0.27 -19.01
C CYS A 307 -0.23 -0.73 -17.89
N GLU A 308 0.75 -1.50 -17.42
CA GLU A 308 0.59 -2.39 -16.26
C GLU A 308 0.23 -1.59 -15.01
N MET A 309 0.93 -0.46 -14.83
CA MET A 309 0.67 0.51 -13.79
C MET A 309 -0.77 1.00 -13.81
N ALA A 310 -1.20 1.47 -14.96
CA ALA A 310 -2.54 1.98 -15.13
C ALA A 310 -3.59 0.89 -14.91
N TYR A 311 -3.33 -0.33 -15.38
CA TYR A 311 -4.22 -1.47 -15.18
C TYR A 311 -4.37 -1.84 -13.70
N TYR A 312 -3.31 -1.78 -12.90
CA TYR A 312 -3.36 -2.02 -11.46
C TYR A 312 -4.37 -1.10 -10.75
N TYR A 313 -4.41 0.19 -11.12
CA TYR A 313 -5.36 1.14 -10.58
C TYR A 313 -6.75 0.99 -11.20
N PHE A 314 -6.80 0.68 -12.50
CA PHE A 314 -8.04 0.48 -13.24
C PHE A 314 -8.92 -0.61 -12.61
N ILE A 315 -8.34 -1.77 -12.27
CA ILE A 315 -9.09 -2.89 -11.66
C ILE A 315 -9.55 -2.62 -10.22
N ARG A 316 -9.16 -1.48 -9.64
CA ARG A 316 -9.56 -1.01 -8.31
C ARG A 316 -10.50 0.20 -8.37
N ASP A 317 -11.02 0.51 -9.55
CA ASP A 317 -11.88 1.66 -9.83
C ASP A 317 -11.22 3.03 -9.54
N ASP A 318 -9.88 3.08 -9.40
CA ASP A 318 -9.13 4.34 -9.33
C ASP A 318 -8.83 4.84 -10.75
N PHE A 319 -9.90 5.23 -11.45
CA PHE A 319 -9.84 5.67 -12.85
C PHE A 319 -9.02 6.95 -13.05
N LYS A 320 -8.93 7.80 -12.01
CA LYS A 320 -8.12 9.02 -12.06
C LYS A 320 -6.64 8.70 -12.13
N THR A 321 -6.15 7.79 -11.29
CA THR A 321 -4.75 7.37 -11.27
C THR A 321 -4.43 6.46 -12.47
N ALA A 322 -5.36 5.59 -12.86
CA ALA A 322 -5.24 4.80 -14.09
C ALA A 322 -5.05 5.70 -15.32
N ALA A 323 -5.88 6.74 -15.47
CA ALA A 323 -5.74 7.70 -16.57
C ALA A 323 -4.40 8.45 -16.54
N TYR A 324 -3.86 8.77 -15.36
CA TYR A 324 -2.52 9.36 -15.26
C TYR A 324 -1.47 8.44 -15.88
N TRP A 325 -1.44 7.16 -15.50
CA TRP A 325 -0.44 6.21 -15.99
C TRP A 325 -0.60 5.85 -17.46
N TYR A 326 -1.83 5.69 -17.95
CA TYR A 326 -2.05 5.50 -19.39
C TYR A 326 -1.58 6.72 -20.21
N LYS A 327 -1.72 7.96 -19.69
CA LYS A 327 -1.13 9.14 -20.35
C LYS A 327 0.39 9.09 -20.36
N GLN A 328 1.04 8.60 -19.29
CA GLN A 328 2.50 8.41 -19.30
C GLN A 328 2.91 7.35 -20.31
N ALA A 329 2.13 6.28 -20.49
CA ALA A 329 2.37 5.26 -21.51
C ALA A 329 2.43 5.89 -22.91
N VAL A 330 1.42 6.69 -23.27
CA VAL A 330 1.38 7.41 -24.55
C VAL A 330 2.61 8.30 -24.73
N LYS A 331 2.92 9.15 -23.74
CA LYS A 331 4.06 10.07 -23.80
C LYS A 331 5.39 9.36 -23.99
N VAL A 332 5.61 8.27 -23.25
CA VAL A 332 6.84 7.47 -23.35
C VAL A 332 6.90 6.75 -24.70
N GLY A 333 5.78 6.23 -25.19
CA GLY A 333 5.65 5.65 -26.52
C GLY A 333 6.06 6.62 -27.63
N GLU A 334 5.50 7.83 -27.61
CA GLU A 334 5.81 8.90 -28.56
C GLU A 334 7.29 9.32 -28.50
N ALA A 335 7.83 9.52 -27.30
CA ALA A 335 9.22 9.95 -27.11
C ALA A 335 10.24 8.92 -27.58
N THR A 336 9.93 7.63 -27.43
CA THR A 336 10.82 6.52 -27.82
C THR A 336 10.61 6.07 -29.26
N GLY A 337 9.59 6.59 -29.96
CA GLY A 337 9.18 6.08 -31.27
C GLY A 337 8.65 4.64 -31.21
N ASN A 338 8.27 4.14 -30.03
CA ASN A 338 7.77 2.80 -29.85
C ASN A 338 6.32 2.71 -30.33
N SER A 339 6.07 1.93 -31.38
CA SER A 339 4.74 1.72 -31.96
C SER A 339 4.06 0.42 -31.50
N SER A 340 4.50 -0.19 -30.39
CA SER A 340 3.82 -1.34 -29.80
C SER A 340 2.35 -1.07 -29.49
N HIS A 341 1.53 -2.12 -29.42
CA HIS A 341 0.14 -2.00 -28.97
C HIS A 341 0.05 -1.39 -27.55
N MET A 342 1.03 -1.67 -26.68
CA MET A 342 1.13 -1.10 -25.33
C MET A 342 1.57 0.38 -25.31
N SER A 343 1.94 0.98 -26.44
CA SER A 343 2.27 2.40 -26.59
C SER A 343 1.32 3.19 -27.46
N THR A 344 0.32 2.53 -28.05
CA THR A 344 -0.63 3.14 -28.99
C THR A 344 -2.06 2.77 -28.62
N THR A 345 -2.55 1.61 -29.04
CA THR A 345 -3.97 1.21 -28.89
C THR A 345 -4.39 1.00 -27.43
N THR A 346 -3.62 0.22 -26.64
CA THR A 346 -3.98 -0.12 -25.24
C THR A 346 -4.22 1.14 -24.39
N PRO A 347 -3.25 2.07 -24.28
CA PRO A 347 -3.42 3.20 -23.38
C PRO A 347 -4.56 4.12 -23.82
N HIS A 348 -4.78 4.33 -25.13
CA HIS A 348 -5.90 5.15 -25.61
C HIS A 348 -7.26 4.50 -25.37
N LEU A 349 -7.39 3.20 -25.64
CA LEU A 349 -8.64 2.48 -25.38
C LEU A 349 -8.98 2.50 -23.88
N GLN A 350 -7.99 2.33 -23.01
CA GLN A 350 -8.22 2.37 -21.57
C GLN A 350 -8.44 3.78 -21.03
N LEU A 351 -7.79 4.80 -21.62
CA LEU A 351 -8.10 6.22 -21.34
C LEU A 351 -9.55 6.55 -21.67
N SER A 352 -10.09 6.03 -22.77
CA SER A 352 -11.50 6.17 -23.12
C SER A 352 -12.40 5.68 -21.98
N VAL A 353 -12.13 4.49 -21.44
CA VAL A 353 -12.92 3.93 -20.33
C VAL A 353 -12.72 4.73 -19.04
N CYS A 354 -11.49 5.13 -18.72
CA CYS A 354 -11.23 5.93 -17.52
C CYS A 354 -11.97 7.26 -17.56
N TYR A 355 -11.93 8.00 -18.67
CA TYR A 355 -12.62 9.28 -18.79
C TYR A 355 -14.15 9.13 -18.78
N TRP A 356 -14.68 8.05 -19.36
CA TRP A 356 -16.10 7.72 -19.24
C TRP A 356 -16.52 7.56 -17.77
N GLN A 357 -15.77 6.78 -17.00
CA GLN A 357 -16.03 6.57 -15.57
C GLN A 357 -15.89 7.86 -14.74
N LEU A 358 -15.04 8.78 -15.19
CA LEU A 358 -14.86 10.11 -14.59
C LEU A 358 -15.90 11.14 -15.08
N GLY A 359 -16.83 10.76 -15.97
CA GLY A 359 -17.88 11.64 -16.51
C GLY A 359 -17.43 12.60 -17.62
N ASP A 360 -16.21 12.45 -18.15
CA ASP A 360 -15.68 13.28 -19.25
C ASP A 360 -15.92 12.59 -20.60
N VAL A 361 -17.18 12.65 -21.06
CA VAL A 361 -17.64 11.95 -22.28
C VAL A 361 -16.86 12.39 -23.52
N LYS A 362 -16.52 13.67 -23.62
CA LYS A 362 -15.75 14.21 -24.75
C LYS A 362 -14.36 13.59 -24.82
N ARG A 363 -13.60 13.60 -23.71
CA ARG A 363 -12.26 12.97 -23.72
C ARG A 363 -12.33 11.47 -23.88
N ALA A 364 -13.38 10.82 -23.36
CA ALA A 364 -13.60 9.40 -23.56
C ALA A 364 -13.68 9.07 -25.07
N TYR A 365 -14.54 9.79 -25.79
CA TYR A 365 -14.68 9.65 -27.24
C TYR A 365 -13.39 10.00 -28.01
N ASP A 366 -12.75 11.13 -27.69
CA ASP A 366 -11.53 11.58 -28.36
C ASP A 366 -10.42 10.49 -28.26
N HIS A 367 -10.26 9.86 -27.09
CA HIS A 367 -9.31 8.77 -26.92
C HIS A 367 -9.71 7.47 -27.62
N ASN A 368 -11.00 7.17 -27.72
CA ASN A 368 -11.46 6.04 -28.54
C ASN A 368 -11.13 6.25 -30.03
N GLU A 369 -11.29 7.47 -30.54
CA GLU A 369 -10.92 7.80 -31.93
C GLU A 369 -9.40 7.78 -32.16
N LEU A 370 -8.61 8.21 -31.17
CA LEU A 370 -7.15 8.03 -31.23
C LEU A 370 -6.76 6.56 -31.31
N ALA A 371 -7.36 5.70 -30.48
CA ALA A 371 -7.14 4.24 -30.55
C ALA A 371 -7.55 3.69 -31.93
N ARG A 372 -8.65 4.18 -32.51
CA ARG A 372 -9.11 3.79 -33.86
C ARG A 372 -8.13 4.19 -34.96
N GLY A 373 -7.39 5.28 -34.77
CA GLY A 373 -6.31 5.69 -35.67
C GLY A 373 -5.21 4.62 -35.81
N PHE A 374 -4.96 3.85 -34.74
CA PHE A 374 -4.00 2.75 -34.72
C PHE A 374 -4.63 1.41 -35.12
N GLU A 375 -5.83 1.11 -34.61
CA GLU A 375 -6.55 -0.15 -34.88
C GLU A 375 -8.01 0.09 -35.32
N PRO A 376 -8.25 0.42 -36.60
CA PRO A 376 -9.57 0.85 -37.07
C PRO A 376 -10.63 -0.26 -37.04
N ASN A 377 -10.21 -1.53 -37.02
CA ASN A 377 -11.11 -2.69 -37.07
C ASN A 377 -11.29 -3.38 -35.72
N ASN A 378 -10.78 -2.81 -34.62
CA ASN A 378 -10.90 -3.39 -33.29
C ASN A 378 -12.39 -3.37 -32.82
N PRO A 379 -12.99 -4.53 -32.46
CA PRO A 379 -14.42 -4.60 -32.12
C PRO A 379 -14.81 -3.69 -30.95
N SER A 380 -13.97 -3.62 -29.92
CA SER A 380 -14.23 -2.79 -28.73
C SER A 380 -14.25 -1.31 -29.08
N ILE A 381 -13.36 -0.87 -29.97
CA ILE A 381 -13.28 0.53 -30.43
C ILE A 381 -14.52 0.93 -31.23
N LEU A 382 -14.98 0.05 -32.12
CA LEU A 382 -16.18 0.29 -32.94
C LEU A 382 -17.46 0.30 -32.09
N GLN A 383 -17.53 -0.57 -31.08
CA GLN A 383 -18.62 -0.60 -30.12
C GLN A 383 -18.68 0.69 -29.30
N ASN A 384 -17.54 1.11 -28.73
CA ASN A 384 -17.42 2.36 -27.97
C ASN A 384 -17.79 3.58 -28.82
N LYS A 385 -17.33 3.63 -30.08
CA LYS A 385 -17.69 4.71 -31.01
C LYS A 385 -19.21 4.84 -31.17
N SER A 386 -19.87 3.72 -31.47
CA SER A 386 -21.33 3.70 -31.67
C SER A 386 -22.08 4.12 -30.40
N PHE A 387 -21.57 3.71 -29.23
CA PHE A 387 -22.09 4.10 -27.93
C PHE A 387 -21.97 5.61 -27.70
N PHE A 388 -20.78 6.19 -27.86
CA PHE A 388 -20.55 7.62 -27.63
C PHE A 388 -21.29 8.51 -28.65
N GLU A 389 -21.34 8.13 -29.93
CA GLU A 389 -22.12 8.85 -30.95
C GLU A 389 -23.62 8.81 -30.64
N GLY A 390 -24.11 7.75 -29.99
CA GLY A 390 -25.48 7.67 -29.49
C GLY A 390 -25.75 8.63 -28.34
N ILE A 391 -24.80 8.76 -27.41
CA ILE A 391 -24.91 9.70 -26.28
C ILE A 391 -24.86 11.14 -26.76
N MET A 392 -23.88 11.50 -27.60
CA MET A 392 -23.66 12.88 -28.06
C MET A 392 -24.77 13.40 -29.00
N LYS A 393 -25.62 12.53 -29.55
CA LYS A 393 -26.81 12.93 -30.33
C LYS A 393 -28.02 13.25 -29.45
N ASN A 394 -27.99 12.86 -28.18
CA ASN A 394 -29.07 13.01 -27.21
C ASN A 394 -28.81 14.09 -26.14
N ASP A 395 -27.63 14.72 -26.19
CA ASP A 395 -27.31 16.01 -25.54
C ASP A 395 -27.66 17.16 -26.48
#